data_AF-A0A7S2HSU9-F1
#
_entry.id   AF-A0A7S2HSU9-F1
#
_cell.length_a   1.000
_cell.length_b   1.000
_cell.length_c   1.000
_cell.angle_alpha   90.00
_cell.angle_beta   90.00
_cell.angle_gamma   90.00
#
_symmetry.space_group_name_H-M   'P 1'
#
loop_
_entity.id
_entity.type
_entity.pdbx_description
1 polymer ?
#
loop_
_entity_poly.entity_id
_entity_poly.type
_entity_poly.pdbx_seq_one_letter_code
_entity_poly.pdbx_strand_id
1 'polypeptide(L)'
;EQEQEQEQKQEQEEEEAEKRAKEKVKERKVESKSLMIDQIKRDIEVENAGVNEDDASDIELIDDDDEKNEAEEYELWKIRELKRIKRDKEERLDRQKELEWIEKRRGMTDEQREADDRRLDESSNTKEEAKAFGFLQKYYHRGGFFQDKAVEGEEPLYLRDYHEPLEEEKYDKN
;
A
#
# COMPACT_ATOMS: atom_id res chain seq x y z
N GLU A 1 -33.13 -28.67 50.11
CA GLU A 1 -31.91 -29.49 50.04
C GLU A 1 -31.18 -29.31 48.72
N GLN A 2 -31.74 -29.69 47.57
CA GLN A 2 -31.04 -29.58 46.27
C GLN A 2 -30.65 -28.15 45.86
N GLU A 3 -31.48 -27.16 46.18
CA GLU A 3 -31.20 -25.74 45.87
C GLU A 3 -30.09 -25.16 46.78
N GLN A 4 -30.07 -25.55 48.07
CA GLN A 4 -29.02 -25.18 49.01
C GLN A 4 -27.68 -25.85 48.68
N GLU A 5 -27.71 -27.08 48.16
CA GLU A 5 -26.51 -27.79 47.69
C GLU A 5 -25.94 -27.18 46.40
N GLN A 6 -26.81 -26.66 45.51
CA GLN A 6 -26.39 -25.91 44.32
C GLN A 6 -25.79 -24.55 44.67
N GLU A 7 -26.40 -23.80 45.59
CA GLU A 7 -25.86 -22.52 46.09
C GLU A 7 -24.49 -22.72 46.76
N GLN A 8 -24.33 -23.74 47.62
CA GLN A 8 -23.05 -24.06 48.25
C GLN A 8 -21.97 -24.47 47.24
N LYS A 9 -22.35 -25.17 46.16
CA LYS A 9 -21.42 -25.54 45.10
C LYS A 9 -20.98 -24.34 44.26
N GLN A 10 -21.89 -23.41 43.98
CA GLN A 10 -21.57 -22.14 43.31
C GLN A 10 -20.69 -21.24 44.16
N GLU A 11 -20.95 -21.15 45.47
CA GLU A 11 -20.13 -20.38 46.41
C GLU A 11 -18.70 -20.95 46.52
N GLN A 12 -18.56 -22.28 46.54
CA GLN A 12 -17.24 -22.94 46.51
C GLN A 12 -16.50 -22.71 45.18
N GLU A 13 -17.20 -22.76 44.05
CA GLU A 13 -16.62 -22.50 42.73
C GLU A 13 -16.18 -21.03 42.59
N GLU A 14 -16.95 -20.08 43.14
CA GLU A 14 -16.61 -18.66 43.17
C GLU A 14 -15.41 -18.38 44.08
N GLU A 15 -15.34 -19.03 45.25
CA GLU A 15 -14.19 -18.91 46.16
C GLU A 15 -12.90 -19.51 45.54
N GLU A 16 -13.01 -20.63 44.82
CA GLU A 16 -11.89 -21.23 44.09
C GLU A 16 -11.44 -20.33 42.91
N ALA A 17 -12.38 -19.74 42.18
CA ALA A 17 -12.09 -18.79 41.12
C ALA A 17 -11.40 -17.53 41.65
N GLU A 18 -11.83 -17.00 42.80
CA GLU A 18 -11.21 -15.84 43.43
C GLU A 18 -9.79 -16.15 43.93
N LYS A 19 -9.56 -17.33 44.52
CA LYS A 19 -8.22 -17.80 44.91
C LYS A 19 -7.30 -17.92 43.70
N ARG A 20 -7.77 -18.53 42.61
CA ARG A 20 -6.99 -18.66 41.36
C ARG A 20 -6.69 -17.31 40.72
N ALA A 21 -7.61 -16.36 40.78
CA ALA A 21 -7.38 -15.00 40.31
C ALA A 21 -6.29 -14.28 41.14
N LYS A 22 -6.34 -14.42 42.48
CA LYS A 22 -5.32 -13.88 43.40
C LYS A 22 -3.94 -14.49 43.14
N GLU A 23 -3.85 -15.79 42.86
CA GLU A 23 -2.59 -16.47 42.52
C GLU A 23 -2.02 -15.97 41.19
N LYS A 24 -2.83 -15.88 40.12
CA LYS A 24 -2.40 -15.33 38.83
C LYS A 24 -1.87 -13.89 38.93
N VAL A 25 -2.47 -13.06 39.78
CA VAL A 25 -1.99 -11.69 40.01
C VAL A 25 -0.64 -11.70 40.74
N LYS A 26 -0.42 -12.63 41.68
CA LYS A 26 0.88 -12.77 42.35
C LYS A 26 1.95 -13.28 41.39
N GLU A 27 1.64 -14.26 40.55
CA GLU A 27 2.53 -14.78 39.51
C GLU A 27 2.95 -13.67 38.55
N ARG A 28 2.00 -12.92 38.00
CA ARG A 28 2.30 -11.76 37.13
C ARG A 28 3.20 -10.73 37.79
N LYS A 29 2.99 -10.45 39.09
CA LYS A 29 3.84 -9.52 39.84
C LYS A 29 5.27 -10.04 40.01
N VAL A 30 5.46 -11.34 40.16
CA VAL A 30 6.79 -11.96 40.24
C VAL A 30 7.46 -11.94 38.87
N GLU A 31 6.74 -12.32 37.82
CA GLU A 31 7.23 -12.29 36.44
C GLU A 31 7.64 -10.87 36.01
N SER A 32 6.81 -9.86 36.27
CA SER A 32 7.15 -8.47 35.94
C SER A 32 8.38 -7.98 36.70
N LYS A 33 8.55 -8.38 37.96
CA LYS A 33 9.76 -8.07 38.74
C LYS A 33 10.99 -8.78 38.17
N SER A 34 10.86 -10.04 37.75
CA SER A 34 11.96 -10.78 37.12
C SER A 34 12.40 -10.11 35.81
N LEU A 35 11.44 -9.78 34.94
CA LEU A 35 11.71 -9.09 33.68
C LEU A 35 12.39 -7.73 33.91
N MET A 36 11.97 -6.98 34.92
CA MET A 36 12.59 -5.71 35.27
C MET A 36 14.03 -5.89 35.77
N ILE A 37 14.29 -6.91 36.60
CA ILE A 37 15.64 -7.21 37.07
C ILE A 37 16.54 -7.65 35.90
N ASP A 38 16.02 -8.47 34.99
CA ASP A 38 16.79 -8.91 33.82
C ASP A 38 17.07 -7.76 32.85
N GLN A 39 16.15 -6.80 32.72
CA GLN A 39 16.39 -5.57 31.97
C GLN A 39 17.49 -4.74 32.61
N ILE A 40 17.40 -4.48 33.92
CA ILE A 40 18.42 -3.70 34.64
C ILE A 40 19.79 -4.36 34.56
N LYS A 41 19.86 -5.70 34.64
CA LYS A 41 21.13 -6.43 34.46
C LYS A 41 21.69 -6.26 33.06
N ARG A 42 20.85 -6.37 32.01
CA ARG A 42 21.26 -6.11 30.63
C ARG A 42 21.78 -4.68 30.46
N ASP A 43 21.08 -3.69 31.00
CA ASP A 43 21.48 -2.29 30.91
C ASP A 43 22.82 -2.05 31.62
N ILE A 44 23.03 -2.65 32.81
CA ILE A 44 24.30 -2.59 33.55
C ILE A 44 25.43 -3.34 32.83
N GLU A 45 25.14 -4.47 32.18
CA GLU A 45 26.12 -5.23 31.38
C GLU A 45 26.56 -4.43 30.15
N VAL A 46 25.62 -3.75 29.47
CA VAL A 46 25.90 -2.85 28.34
C VAL A 46 26.74 -1.65 28.81
N GLU A 47 26.37 -1.03 29.93
CA GLU A 47 27.13 0.09 30.51
C GLU A 47 28.55 -0.32 30.93
N ASN A 48 28.71 -1.46 31.61
CA ASN A 48 30.04 -1.97 32.01
C ASN A 48 30.89 -2.44 30.82
N ALA A 49 30.27 -2.91 29.73
CA ALA A 49 30.98 -3.26 28.51
C ALA A 49 31.52 -2.03 27.77
N GLY A 50 31.20 -0.80 28.21
CA GLY A 50 31.63 0.44 27.58
C GLY A 50 31.05 0.60 26.17
N VAL A 51 30.07 -0.22 25.81
CA VAL A 51 29.29 -0.07 24.58
C VAL A 51 28.26 1.00 24.92
N ASN A 52 28.55 2.26 24.59
CA ASN A 52 27.45 3.20 24.50
C ASN A 52 26.50 2.62 23.45
N GLU A 53 25.21 2.50 23.74
CA GLU A 53 24.22 2.18 22.70
C GLU A 53 24.27 3.21 21.56
N ASP A 54 24.79 4.41 21.85
CA ASP A 54 25.10 5.46 20.89
C ASP A 54 26.37 5.21 20.05
N ASP A 55 27.22 4.23 20.38
CA ASP A 55 28.45 3.90 19.64
C ASP A 55 28.25 2.75 18.62
N ALA A 56 27.02 2.20 18.56
CA ALA A 56 26.55 1.42 17.42
C ALA A 56 26.09 2.31 16.26
N SER A 57 26.62 3.54 16.14
CA SER A 57 26.07 4.56 15.23
C SER A 57 27.07 5.21 14.26
N ASP A 58 28.31 4.76 14.13
CA ASP A 58 29.25 5.35 13.13
C ASP A 58 29.56 4.43 11.94
N ILE A 59 29.38 3.11 12.10
CA ILE A 59 29.67 2.12 11.03
C ILE A 59 28.44 1.86 10.13
N GLU A 60 27.24 2.19 10.59
CA GLU A 60 25.98 2.04 9.83
C GLU A 60 25.38 3.38 9.34
N LEU A 61 26.08 4.50 9.52
CA LEU A 61 25.69 5.74 8.85
C LEU A 61 26.06 5.65 7.38
N ILE A 62 25.09 5.98 6.52
CA ILE A 62 25.32 6.15 5.09
C ILE A 62 26.31 7.31 4.97
N ASP A 63 27.49 7.06 4.40
CA ASP A 63 28.53 8.08 4.14
C ASP A 63 27.90 9.21 3.30
N ASP A 64 27.58 10.33 3.95
CA ASP A 64 26.99 11.56 3.41
C ASP A 64 28.07 12.60 3.09
N ASP A 65 29.33 12.17 3.01
CA ASP A 65 30.48 12.99 2.68
C ASP A 65 30.53 13.32 1.18
N ASP A 66 29.72 14.33 0.82
CA ASP A 66 29.62 14.95 -0.50
C ASP A 66 30.98 15.53 -1.01
N GLU A 67 31.98 15.71 -0.13
CA GLU A 67 33.29 16.30 -0.49
C GLU A 67 34.21 15.32 -1.23
N LYS A 68 34.00 14.00 -1.10
CA LYS A 68 34.84 13.00 -1.79
C LYS A 68 34.61 12.96 -3.30
N ASN A 69 33.39 13.27 -3.77
CA ASN A 69 32.97 13.14 -5.18
C ASN A 69 32.20 14.38 -5.71
N GLU A 70 32.56 15.58 -5.25
CA GLU A 70 31.89 16.86 -5.55
C GLU A 70 31.57 17.05 -7.05
N ALA A 71 32.48 16.65 -7.96
CA ALA A 71 32.27 16.78 -9.40
C ALA A 71 31.16 15.88 -9.95
N GLU A 72 31.05 14.64 -9.46
CA GLU A 72 30.01 13.70 -9.89
C GLU A 72 28.65 14.09 -9.33
N GLU A 73 28.61 14.54 -8.07
CA GLU A 73 27.40 15.01 -7.42
C GLU A 73 26.87 16.30 -8.05
N TYR A 74 27.76 17.22 -8.45
CA TYR A 74 27.38 18.41 -9.20
C TYR A 74 26.73 18.06 -10.54
N GLU A 75 27.28 17.10 -11.29
CA GLU A 75 26.67 16.65 -12.54
C GLU A 75 25.35 15.90 -12.30
N LEU A 76 25.24 15.09 -11.24
CA LEU A 76 23.97 14.46 -10.84
C LEU A 76 22.92 15.49 -10.44
N TRP A 77 23.29 16.51 -9.67
CA TRP A 77 22.44 17.65 -9.33
C TRP A 77 21.95 18.35 -10.59
N LYS A 78 22.84 18.64 -11.53
CA LYS A 78 22.52 19.25 -12.82
C LYS A 78 21.59 18.38 -13.67
N ILE A 79 21.78 17.05 -13.67
CA ILE A 79 20.84 16.12 -14.34
C ILE A 79 19.45 16.18 -13.70
N ARG A 80 19.37 16.21 -12.36
CA ARG A 80 18.09 16.35 -11.65
C ARG A 80 17.43 17.69 -11.99
N GLU A 81 18.20 18.77 -12.03
CA GLU A 81 17.70 20.10 -12.36
C GLU A 81 17.23 20.19 -13.81
N LEU A 82 18.00 19.65 -14.76
CA LEU A 82 17.58 19.54 -16.15
C LEU A 82 16.31 18.70 -16.31
N LYS A 83 16.15 17.62 -15.53
CA LYS A 83 14.90 16.83 -15.51
C LYS A 83 13.70 17.65 -15.00
N ARG A 84 13.90 18.54 -14.01
CA ARG A 84 12.84 19.44 -13.53
C ARG A 84 12.42 20.44 -14.59
N ILE A 85 13.39 21.15 -15.17
CA ILE A 85 13.14 22.11 -16.26
C ILE A 85 12.46 21.41 -17.45
N LYS A 86 12.89 20.19 -17.78
CA LYS A 86 12.27 19.38 -18.83
C LYS A 86 10.81 19.08 -18.52
N ARG A 87 10.49 18.63 -17.30
CA ARG A 87 9.11 18.35 -16.87
C ARG A 87 8.21 19.57 -17.03
N ASP A 88 8.65 20.72 -16.54
CA ASP A 88 7.86 21.96 -16.59
C ASP A 88 7.65 22.41 -18.05
N LYS A 89 8.66 22.20 -18.90
CA LYS A 89 8.55 22.49 -20.33
C LYS A 89 7.61 21.53 -21.04
N GLU A 90 7.65 20.24 -20.72
CA GLU A 90 6.77 19.20 -21.26
C GLU A 90 5.31 19.48 -20.86
N GLU A 91 5.02 19.75 -19.59
CA GLU A 91 3.66 20.09 -19.13
C GLU A 91 3.08 21.29 -19.90
N ARG A 92 3.89 22.34 -20.09
CA ARG A 92 3.48 23.52 -20.85
C ARG A 92 3.25 23.20 -22.33
N LEU A 93 4.09 22.37 -22.94
CA LEU A 93 3.93 21.94 -24.32
C LEU A 93 2.70 21.06 -24.50
N ASP A 94 2.42 20.15 -23.57
CA ASP A 94 1.26 19.28 -23.65
C ASP A 94 -0.04 20.08 -23.50
N ARG A 95 -0.07 21.05 -22.58
CA ARG A 95 -1.18 22.03 -22.50
C ARG A 95 -1.37 22.81 -23.81
N GLN A 96 -0.28 23.21 -24.48
CA GLN A 96 -0.37 23.88 -25.78
C GLN A 96 -0.91 22.95 -26.86
N LYS A 97 -0.44 21.70 -26.93
CA LYS A 97 -0.96 20.70 -27.88
C LYS A 97 -2.44 20.42 -27.67
N GLU A 98 -2.89 20.32 -26.42
CA GLU A 98 -4.31 20.16 -26.09
C GLU A 98 -5.15 21.33 -26.61
N LEU A 99 -4.71 22.57 -26.36
CA LEU A 99 -5.39 23.77 -26.85
C LEU A 99 -5.42 23.83 -28.38
N GLU A 100 -4.29 23.55 -29.04
CA GLU A 100 -4.20 23.47 -30.50
C GLU A 100 -5.11 22.38 -31.07
N TRP A 101 -5.21 21.23 -30.41
CA TRP A 101 -6.10 20.15 -30.82
C TRP A 101 -7.57 20.55 -30.68
N ILE A 102 -7.93 21.22 -29.58
CA ILE A 102 -9.28 21.76 -29.37
C ILE A 102 -9.62 22.79 -30.46
N GLU A 103 -8.70 23.71 -30.77
CA GLU A 103 -8.88 24.71 -31.81
C GLU A 103 -9.03 24.06 -33.20
N LYS A 104 -8.19 23.07 -33.53
CA LYS A 104 -8.33 22.27 -34.75
C LYS A 104 -9.71 21.64 -34.85
N ARG A 105 -10.20 20.99 -33.78
CA ARG A 105 -11.55 20.39 -33.76
C ARG A 105 -12.67 21.42 -33.92
N ARG A 106 -12.51 22.61 -33.36
CA ARG A 106 -13.48 23.71 -33.50
C ARG A 106 -13.56 24.23 -34.94
N GLY A 107 -12.45 24.19 -35.69
CA GLY A 107 -12.40 24.59 -37.09
C GLY A 107 -12.80 23.50 -38.09
N MET A 108 -12.95 22.25 -37.65
CA MET A 108 -13.31 21.11 -38.52
C MET A 108 -14.81 21.08 -38.82
N THR A 109 -15.16 20.65 -40.04
CA THR A 109 -16.55 20.37 -40.41
C THR A 109 -17.04 19.07 -39.77
N ASP A 110 -18.35 18.85 -39.73
CA ASP A 110 -18.95 17.68 -39.08
C ASP A 110 -18.52 16.36 -39.75
N GLU A 111 -18.47 16.32 -41.09
CA GLU A 111 -18.01 15.14 -41.84
C GLU A 111 -16.53 14.80 -41.57
N GLN A 112 -15.68 15.83 -41.44
CA GLN A 112 -14.27 15.64 -41.11
C GLN A 112 -14.08 15.17 -39.67
N ARG A 113 -14.93 15.65 -38.75
CA ARG A 113 -14.92 15.22 -37.34
C ARG A 113 -15.32 13.76 -37.21
N GLU A 114 -16.35 13.31 -37.91
CA GLU A 114 -16.78 11.92 -37.89
C GLU A 114 -15.69 10.97 -38.46
N ALA A 115 -15.02 11.38 -39.54
CA ALA A 115 -13.92 10.61 -40.10
C ALA A 115 -12.70 10.54 -39.14
N ASP A 116 -12.39 11.64 -38.45
CA ASP A 116 -11.33 11.69 -37.43
C ASP A 116 -11.66 10.83 -36.21
N ASP A 117 -12.91 10.91 -35.71
CA ASP A 117 -13.42 10.08 -34.62
C ASP A 117 -13.31 8.59 -34.99
N ARG A 118 -13.73 8.20 -36.20
CA ARG A 118 -13.62 6.82 -36.68
C ARG A 118 -12.18 6.33 -36.70
N ARG A 119 -11.26 7.16 -37.19
CA ARG A 119 -9.83 6.84 -37.22
C ARG A 119 -9.24 6.71 -35.81
N LEU A 120 -9.61 7.59 -34.90
CA LEU A 120 -9.17 7.54 -33.50
C LEU A 120 -9.68 6.27 -32.82
N ASP A 121 -10.95 5.93 -33.03
CA ASP A 121 -11.57 4.70 -32.52
C ASP A 121 -10.88 3.44 -33.03
N GLU A 122 -10.51 3.38 -34.31
CA GLU A 122 -9.76 2.26 -34.90
C GLU A 122 -8.35 2.12 -34.31
N SER A 123 -7.70 3.24 -33.96
CA SER A 123 -6.38 3.25 -33.34
C SER A 123 -6.38 2.97 -31.84
N SER A 124 -7.55 2.94 -31.20
CA SER A 124 -7.67 2.68 -29.77
C SER A 124 -7.43 1.19 -29.47
N ASN A 125 -6.25 0.88 -28.92
CA ASN A 125 -5.89 -0.48 -28.50
C ASN A 125 -6.68 -1.00 -27.27
N THR A 126 -7.63 -0.21 -26.76
CA THR A 126 -8.33 -0.44 -25.49
C THR A 126 -9.66 -1.16 -25.61
N LYS A 127 -10.14 -1.47 -26.83
CA LYS A 127 -11.34 -2.30 -27.00
C LYS A 127 -10.95 -3.78 -26.89
N GLU A 128 -10.71 -4.25 -25.67
CA GLU A 128 -10.84 -5.68 -25.41
C GLU A 128 -12.29 -6.08 -25.71
N GLU A 129 -12.47 -7.13 -26.52
CA GLU A 129 -13.80 -7.64 -26.84
C GLU A 129 -14.51 -8.02 -25.54
N ALA A 130 -15.61 -7.34 -25.22
CA ALA A 130 -16.38 -7.62 -24.02
C ALA A 130 -16.87 -9.08 -24.07
N LYS A 131 -16.27 -9.94 -23.24
CA LYS A 131 -16.66 -11.34 -23.14
C LYS A 131 -18.08 -11.43 -22.58
N ALA A 132 -18.88 -12.34 -23.12
CA ALA A 132 -20.21 -12.60 -22.60
C ALA A 132 -20.13 -13.16 -21.18
N PHE A 133 -20.90 -12.58 -20.25
CA PHE A 133 -20.98 -13.05 -18.87
C PHE A 133 -21.67 -14.42 -18.78
N GLY A 134 -21.19 -15.25 -17.86
CA GLY A 134 -21.85 -16.51 -17.49
C GLY A 134 -23.18 -16.29 -16.77
N PHE A 135 -24.00 -17.34 -16.69
CA PHE A 135 -25.27 -17.31 -15.96
C PHE A 135 -25.03 -17.01 -14.46
N LEU A 136 -25.68 -15.97 -13.93
CA LEU A 136 -25.51 -15.49 -12.55
C LEU A 136 -24.05 -15.10 -12.17
N GLN A 137 -23.23 -14.70 -13.15
CA GLN A 137 -21.91 -14.12 -12.88
C GLN A 137 -22.05 -12.70 -12.31
N LYS A 138 -21.26 -12.36 -11.28
CA LYS A 138 -21.26 -11.02 -10.70
C LYS A 138 -20.50 -10.03 -11.58
N TYR A 139 -21.02 -8.81 -11.67
CA TYR A 139 -20.36 -7.70 -12.36
C TYR A 139 -19.40 -6.98 -11.41
N TYR A 140 -18.11 -6.95 -11.76
CA TYR A 140 -17.09 -6.18 -11.07
C TYR A 140 -16.71 -4.96 -11.92
N HIS A 141 -16.98 -3.77 -11.40
CA HIS A 141 -16.57 -2.52 -12.05
C HIS A 141 -15.08 -2.25 -11.76
N ARG A 142 -14.32 -1.84 -12.79
CA ARG A 142 -12.88 -1.50 -12.69
C ARG A 142 -12.57 -0.41 -11.64
N GLY A 143 -13.55 0.42 -11.32
CA GLY A 143 -13.44 1.54 -10.37
C GLY A 143 -13.15 2.86 -11.07
N GLY A 144 -13.20 3.98 -10.32
CA GLY A 144 -12.84 5.31 -10.81
C GLY A 144 -11.44 5.77 -10.41
N PHE A 145 -10.76 5.01 -9.55
CA PHE A 145 -9.42 5.32 -9.05
C PHE A 145 -8.36 4.70 -9.95
N PHE A 146 -7.18 5.33 -10.00
CA PHE A 146 -5.98 4.84 -10.70
C PHE A 146 -6.17 4.55 -12.20
N GLN A 147 -7.15 5.21 -12.84
CA GLN A 147 -7.41 5.03 -14.27
C GLN A 147 -6.32 5.69 -15.14
N ASP A 148 -5.66 6.72 -14.62
CA ASP A 148 -4.44 7.31 -15.18
C ASP A 148 -3.36 6.26 -15.40
N LYS A 149 -2.98 5.51 -14.36
CA LYS A 149 -2.01 4.40 -14.44
C LYS A 149 -2.45 3.29 -15.38
N ALA A 150 -3.76 3.11 -15.49
CA ALA A 150 -4.37 2.10 -16.34
C ALA A 150 -4.35 2.50 -17.82
N VAL A 151 -4.39 3.79 -18.13
CA VAL A 151 -4.25 4.36 -19.48
C VAL A 151 -2.79 4.42 -19.88
N GLU A 152 -1.90 4.81 -18.96
CA GLU A 152 -0.45 4.82 -19.19
C GLU A 152 0.13 3.41 -19.31
N GLY A 153 -0.53 2.42 -18.70
CA GLY A 153 -0.10 1.02 -18.72
C GLY A 153 1.11 0.74 -17.83
N GLU A 154 1.41 1.64 -16.88
CA GLU A 154 2.56 1.50 -15.96
C GLU A 154 2.44 0.24 -15.09
N GLU A 155 1.22 -0.06 -14.66
CA GLU A 155 0.93 -1.21 -13.79
C GLU A 155 -0.01 -2.20 -14.51
N PRO A 156 0.46 -3.43 -14.81
CA PRO A 156 -0.34 -4.43 -15.52
C PRO A 156 -1.57 -4.88 -14.73
N LEU A 157 -1.58 -4.66 -13.41
CA LEU A 157 -2.70 -4.99 -12.54
C LEU A 157 -4.01 -4.31 -12.97
N TYR A 158 -3.95 -3.08 -13.50
CA TYR A 158 -5.14 -2.33 -13.90
C TYR A 158 -5.59 -2.66 -15.33
N LEU A 159 -4.77 -3.35 -16.11
CA LEU A 159 -5.09 -3.87 -17.45
C LEU A 159 -5.73 -5.26 -17.41
N ARG A 160 -5.97 -5.80 -16.21
CA ARG A 160 -6.69 -7.06 -16.02
C ARG A 160 -8.11 -6.98 -16.59
N ASP A 161 -8.56 -8.10 -17.14
CA ASP A 161 -9.97 -8.36 -17.44
C ASP A 161 -10.76 -8.52 -16.13
N TYR A 162 -11.63 -7.55 -15.83
CA TYR A 162 -12.51 -7.59 -14.65
C TYR A 162 -13.79 -8.39 -14.88
N HIS A 163 -14.02 -8.87 -16.11
CA HIS A 163 -15.17 -9.66 -16.51
C HIS A 163 -14.87 -11.17 -16.52
N GLU A 164 -13.68 -11.58 -16.12
CA GLU A 164 -13.35 -13.00 -15.96
C GLU A 164 -14.18 -13.65 -14.84
N PRO A 165 -14.78 -14.84 -15.06
CA PRO A 165 -15.47 -15.58 -14.01
C PRO A 165 -14.52 -15.95 -12.86
N LEU A 166 -14.93 -15.65 -11.62
CA LEU A 166 -14.25 -16.19 -10.44
C LEU A 166 -14.41 -17.71 -10.34
N GLU A 167 -13.56 -18.35 -9.54
CA GLU A 167 -13.54 -19.80 -9.36
C GLU A 167 -14.91 -20.38 -8.97
N GLU A 168 -15.64 -19.70 -8.10
CA GLU A 168 -17.00 -20.08 -7.68
C GLU A 168 -18.06 -19.92 -8.79
N GLU A 169 -17.78 -19.11 -9.82
CA GLU A 169 -18.69 -18.78 -10.91
C GLU A 169 -18.39 -19.56 -12.20
N LYS A 170 -17.31 -20.36 -12.21
CA LYS A 170 -16.98 -21.28 -13.31
C LYS A 170 -17.87 -22.51 -13.35
N TYR A 171 -18.60 -22.79 -12.27
CA TYR A 171 -19.54 -23.91 -12.18
C TYR A 171 -20.95 -23.47 -12.54
N ASP A 172 -21.68 -24.35 -13.21
CA ASP A 172 -23.07 -24.13 -13.59
C ASP A 172 -23.95 -24.06 -12.34
N LYS A 173 -24.51 -22.87 -12.07
CA LYS A 173 -25.42 -22.61 -10.94
C LYS A 173 -26.83 -23.08 -11.32
N ASN A 174 -26.97 -24.39 -11.54
CA ASN A 174 -28.23 -25.09 -11.79
C ASN A 174 -28.72 -25.82 -10.55
#